data_AF-A0A1F0MH80-F1
#
_entry.id   AF-A0A1F0MH80-F1
#
_cell.length_a   1.000
_cell.length_b   1.000
_cell.length_c   1.000
_cell.angle_alpha   90.00
_cell.angle_beta   90.00
_cell.angle_gamma   90.00
#
_symmetry.space_group_name_H-M   'P 1'
#
loop_
_entity.id
_entity.type
_entity.pdbx_description
1 polymer ?
#
loop_
_entity_poly.entity_id
_entity_poly.type
_entity_poly.pdbx_seq_one_letter_code
_entity_poly.pdbx_strand_id
1 'polypeptide(L)'
;MAPDDIAAVLSSGPGRAPLVLPFFSGERSTGLAATAQAQFLGVTAATTPADLWRGAFEGIAMSYLCVYEQLKEAGALPERVVASGRVTADHPAWLSVLADAPGCEVVPPWR
;
A
#
# COMPACT_ATOMS: atom_id res chain seq x y z
N MET A 1 -18.18 8.50 0.08
CA MET A 1 -16.99 9.18 -0.46
C MET A 1 -17.00 8.95 -1.95
N ALA A 2 -17.00 10.00 -2.76
CA ALA A 2 -17.01 9.84 -4.21
C ALA A 2 -15.65 9.27 -4.67
N PRO A 3 -15.55 8.54 -5.80
CA PRO A 3 -14.28 8.03 -6.31
C PRO A 3 -13.18 9.12 -6.43
N ASP A 4 -13.60 10.34 -6.77
CA ASP A 4 -12.71 11.51 -6.89
C ASP A 4 -12.05 11.92 -5.55
N ASP A 5 -12.70 11.66 -4.42
CA ASP A 5 -12.14 11.96 -3.09
C ASP A 5 -10.97 11.03 -2.74
N ILE A 6 -11.01 9.75 -3.18
CA ILE A 6 -9.95 8.77 -2.89
C ILE A 6 -8.67 9.13 -3.64
N ALA A 7 -8.79 9.53 -4.91
CA ALA A 7 -7.63 9.96 -5.69
C ALA A 7 -6.91 11.15 -5.02
N ALA A 8 -7.66 12.15 -4.53
CA ALA A 8 -7.10 13.28 -3.82
C ALA A 8 -6.38 12.87 -2.51
N VAL A 9 -6.95 11.93 -1.75
CA VAL A 9 -6.32 11.37 -0.54
C VAL A 9 -5.00 10.66 -0.87
N LEU A 10 -4.98 9.85 -1.93
CA LEU A 10 -3.78 9.09 -2.33
C LEU A 10 -2.69 9.97 -2.95
N SER A 11 -3.05 11.08 -3.58
CA SER A 11 -2.08 12.06 -4.09
C SER A 11 -1.63 13.08 -3.06
N SER A 12 -2.20 13.07 -1.85
CA SER A 12 -1.70 13.91 -0.75
C SER A 12 -0.34 13.41 -0.22
N GLY A 13 0.45 14.30 0.39
CA GLY A 13 1.71 13.89 1.04
C GLY A 13 1.47 13.01 2.28
N PRO A 14 2.54 12.43 2.87
CA PRO A 14 2.44 11.64 4.11
C PRO A 14 1.86 12.53 5.22
N GLY A 15 0.60 12.25 5.57
CA GLY A 15 -0.20 13.09 6.46
C GLY A 15 -0.30 12.52 7.87
N ARG A 16 -1.51 12.56 8.41
CA ARG A 16 -1.87 12.05 9.76
C ARG A 16 -2.38 10.60 9.74
N ALA A 17 -2.02 9.85 8.70
CA ALA A 17 -2.49 8.49 8.51
C ALA A 17 -2.03 7.59 9.67
N PRO A 18 -2.90 6.72 10.22
CA PRO A 18 -2.49 5.75 11.21
C PRO A 18 -1.57 4.70 10.57
N LEU A 19 -0.73 4.08 11.39
CA LEU A 19 0.03 2.91 10.96
C LEU A 19 -0.94 1.72 10.81
N VAL A 20 -0.94 1.09 9.64
CA VAL A 20 -1.83 -0.03 9.36
C VAL A 20 -1.05 -1.30 9.03
N LEU A 21 -1.38 -2.37 9.74
CA LEU A 21 -1.05 -3.74 9.33
C LEU A 21 -2.26 -4.28 8.54
N PRO A 22 -2.17 -4.53 7.23
CA PRO A 22 -3.34 -4.78 6.38
C PRO A 22 -3.77 -6.26 6.35
N PHE A 23 -3.53 -7.03 7.42
CA PHE A 23 -3.71 -8.48 7.46
C PHE A 23 -5.16 -8.90 7.71
N PHE A 24 -6.10 -8.42 6.89
CA PHE A 24 -7.54 -8.69 7.04
C PHE A 24 -7.90 -10.17 6.92
N SER A 25 -7.07 -10.96 6.25
CA SER A 25 -7.26 -12.40 6.03
C SER A 25 -6.05 -13.23 6.48
N GLY A 26 -5.28 -12.73 7.44
CA GLY A 26 -3.95 -13.26 7.76
C GLY A 26 -2.89 -12.83 6.76
N GLU A 27 -1.63 -13.10 7.08
CA GLU A 27 -0.49 -12.83 6.21
C GLU A 27 0.12 -14.13 5.66
N ARG A 28 0.38 -14.13 4.34
CA ARG A 28 0.83 -15.30 3.57
C ARG A 28 2.09 -15.03 2.75
N SER A 29 2.49 -13.77 2.56
CA SER A 29 3.64 -13.46 1.71
C SER A 29 4.95 -13.51 2.51
N THR A 30 5.02 -12.77 3.61
CA THR A 30 6.22 -12.65 4.43
C THR A 30 5.98 -13.28 5.81
N GLY A 31 6.83 -14.23 6.23
CA GLY A 31 6.74 -14.87 7.55
C GLY A 31 5.56 -15.81 7.80
N LEU A 32 4.60 -15.96 6.87
CA LEU A 32 3.47 -16.91 6.92
C LEU A 32 2.65 -16.86 8.22
N ALA A 33 2.29 -15.66 8.66
CA ALA A 33 1.45 -15.45 9.85
C ALA A 33 -0.06 -15.54 9.52
N ALA A 34 -0.56 -16.77 9.31
CA ALA A 34 -1.95 -17.01 8.92
C ALA A 34 -3.00 -16.50 9.93
N THR A 35 -2.63 -16.34 11.20
CA THR A 35 -3.49 -15.81 12.27
C THR A 35 -3.32 -14.31 12.51
N ALA A 36 -2.47 -13.63 11.73
CA ALA A 36 -2.30 -12.19 11.84
C ALA A 36 -3.64 -11.48 11.58
N GLN A 37 -3.88 -10.41 12.32
CA GLN A 37 -5.09 -9.61 12.20
C GLN A 37 -4.72 -8.21 11.73
N ALA A 38 -5.64 -7.58 11.01
CA ALA A 38 -5.49 -6.19 10.66
C ALA A 38 -5.44 -5.32 11.92
N GLN A 39 -4.52 -4.35 11.95
CA GLN A 39 -4.38 -3.41 13.06
C GLN A 39 -4.29 -1.99 12.51
N PHE A 40 -5.01 -1.07 13.14
CA PHE A 40 -4.90 0.37 12.92
C PHE A 40 -4.37 0.98 14.21
N LEU A 41 -3.13 1.45 14.16
CA LEU A 41 -2.40 1.95 15.33
C LEU A 41 -2.33 3.47 15.30
N GLY A 42 -2.55 4.12 16.45
CA GLY A 42 -2.54 5.58 16.56
C GLY A 42 -3.85 6.26 16.15
N VAL A 43 -4.96 5.52 16.09
CA VAL A 43 -6.29 6.10 15.83
C VAL A 43 -6.74 6.93 17.04
N THR A 44 -7.22 8.14 16.78
CA THR A 44 -7.75 9.08 17.79
C THR A 44 -9.12 9.60 17.37
N ALA A 45 -9.76 10.39 18.24
CA ALA A 45 -11.01 11.08 17.90
C ALA A 45 -10.86 12.08 16.73
N ALA A 46 -9.63 12.52 16.41
CA ALA A 46 -9.34 13.41 15.30
C ALA A 46 -9.07 12.66 13.97
N THR A 47 -9.00 11.32 14.00
CA THR A 47 -8.77 10.50 12.81
C THR A 47 -10.04 10.51 11.94
N THR A 48 -9.88 10.91 10.69
CA THR A 48 -10.98 10.98 9.72
C THR A 48 -11.04 9.69 8.87
N PRO A 49 -12.16 9.44 8.18
CA PRO A 49 -12.24 8.35 7.20
C PRO A 49 -11.17 8.44 6.10
N ALA A 50 -10.78 9.65 5.69
CA ALA A 50 -9.72 9.86 4.71
C ALA A 50 -8.35 9.38 5.25
N ASP A 51 -8.07 9.63 6.53
CA ASP A 51 -6.84 9.18 7.18
C ASP A 51 -6.79 7.65 7.26
N LEU A 52 -7.91 7.01 7.60
CA LEU A 52 -8.02 5.54 7.61
C LEU A 52 -7.78 4.93 6.23
N TRP A 53 -8.35 5.54 5.18
CA TRP A 53 -8.11 5.12 3.80
C TRP A 53 -6.64 5.27 3.41
N ARG A 54 -6.04 6.44 3.69
CA ARG A 54 -4.63 6.68 3.43
C ARG A 54 -3.75 5.65 4.13
N GLY A 55 -3.96 5.45 5.43
CA GLY A 55 -3.20 4.48 6.23
C GLY A 55 -3.33 3.06 5.72
N ALA A 56 -4.53 2.65 5.26
CA ALA A 56 -4.72 1.32 4.69
C ALA A 56 -3.92 1.12 3.40
N PHE A 57 -3.96 2.08 2.47
CA PHE A 57 -3.20 2.00 1.21
C PHE A 57 -1.67 2.07 1.44
N GLU A 58 -1.21 2.90 2.38
CA GLU A 58 0.19 2.93 2.80
C GLU A 58 0.60 1.61 3.46
N GLY A 59 -0.23 1.05 4.35
CA GLY A 59 0.03 -0.25 4.97
C GLY A 59 0.17 -1.38 3.95
N ILE A 60 -0.67 -1.39 2.91
CA ILE A 60 -0.55 -2.34 1.79
C ILE A 60 0.76 -2.12 1.03
N ALA A 61 1.13 -0.87 0.74
CA ALA A 61 2.40 -0.56 0.07
C ALA A 61 3.61 -1.02 0.90
N MET A 62 3.57 -0.85 2.22
CA MET A 62 4.60 -1.36 3.13
C MET A 62 4.66 -2.89 3.16
N SER A 63 3.54 -3.60 3.10
CA SER A 63 3.56 -5.07 2.94
C SER A 63 4.21 -5.49 1.62
N TYR A 64 3.98 -4.77 0.52
CA TYR A 64 4.69 -5.02 -0.74
C TYR A 64 6.18 -4.72 -0.64
N LEU A 65 6.59 -3.70 0.11
CA LEU A 65 8.01 -3.42 0.37
C LEU A 65 8.69 -4.61 1.06
N CYS A 66 8.05 -5.25 2.03
CA CYS A 66 8.61 -6.44 2.67
C CYS A 66 8.85 -7.58 1.67
N VAL A 67 7.92 -7.79 0.73
CA VAL A 67 8.11 -8.77 -0.36
C VAL A 67 9.24 -8.34 -1.30
N TYR A 68 9.28 -7.06 -1.66
CA TYR A 68 10.29 -6.48 -2.54
C TYR A 68 11.71 -6.66 -1.98
N GLU A 69 11.90 -6.42 -0.67
CA GLU A 69 13.20 -6.63 -0.02
C GLU A 69 13.60 -8.11 0.02
N GLN A 70 12.66 -9.04 0.25
CA GLN A 70 12.96 -10.48 0.16
C GLN A 70 13.39 -10.91 -1.26
N LEU A 71 12.78 -10.33 -2.29
CA LEU A 71 13.20 -10.57 -3.68
C LEU A 71 14.62 -10.05 -3.92
N LYS A 72 14.98 -8.87 -3.38
CA LYS A 72 16.34 -8.33 -3.47
C LYS A 72 17.36 -9.20 -2.74
N GLU A 73 17.02 -9.69 -1.54
CA GLU A 73 17.85 -10.66 -0.81
C GLU A 73 18.07 -11.96 -1.61
N ALA A 74 17.07 -12.38 -2.40
CA ALA A 74 17.18 -13.51 -3.33
C ALA A 74 17.95 -13.18 -4.64
N GLY A 75 18.45 -11.95 -4.80
CA GLY A 75 19.27 -11.52 -5.93
C GLY A 75 18.51 -10.79 -7.04
N ALA A 76 17.24 -10.43 -6.85
CA ALA A 76 16.52 -9.60 -7.80
C ALA A 76 17.03 -8.15 -7.79
N LEU A 77 17.16 -7.55 -8.97
CA LEU A 77 17.53 -6.14 -9.17
C LEU A 77 16.49 -5.48 -10.08
N PRO A 78 15.26 -5.22 -9.60
CA PRO A 78 14.18 -4.72 -10.43
C PRO A 78 14.43 -3.26 -10.84
N GLU A 79 14.37 -3.00 -12.15
CA GLU A 79 14.38 -1.64 -12.71
C GLU A 79 13.02 -0.95 -12.58
N ARG A 80 11.94 -1.75 -12.61
CA ARG A 80 10.56 -1.32 -12.42
C ARG A 80 9.68 -2.45 -11.89
N VAL A 81 8.56 -2.10 -11.28
CA VAL A 81 7.49 -3.00 -10.85
C VAL A 81 6.28 -2.83 -11.75
N VAL A 82 5.77 -3.94 -12.29
CA VAL A 82 4.54 -3.92 -13.09
C VAL A 82 3.37 -4.34 -12.20
N ALA A 83 2.47 -3.40 -11.89
CA ALA A 83 1.32 -3.61 -11.02
C ALA A 83 0.04 -3.84 -11.84
N SER A 84 -0.45 -5.08 -11.83
CA SER A 84 -1.70 -5.47 -12.49
C SER A 84 -2.85 -5.67 -11.49
N GLY A 85 -4.08 -5.77 -11.98
CA GLY A 85 -5.29 -5.99 -11.18
C GLY A 85 -6.28 -4.82 -11.24
N ARG A 86 -7.55 -5.07 -10.92
CA ARG A 86 -8.61 -4.07 -11.11
C ARG A 86 -8.38 -2.78 -10.32
N VAL A 87 -7.82 -2.89 -9.11
CA VAL A 87 -7.51 -1.74 -8.26
C VAL A 87 -6.53 -0.75 -8.92
N THR A 88 -5.61 -1.22 -9.78
CA THR A 88 -4.66 -0.32 -10.47
C THR A 88 -5.31 0.42 -11.63
N ALA A 89 -6.41 -0.12 -12.18
CA ALA A 89 -7.25 0.55 -13.16
C ALA A 89 -8.29 1.49 -12.50
N ASP A 90 -8.92 1.04 -11.42
CA ASP A 90 -9.95 1.81 -10.69
C ASP A 90 -9.33 2.98 -9.89
N HIS A 91 -8.11 2.82 -9.39
CA HIS A 91 -7.41 3.78 -8.53
C HIS A 91 -5.93 3.98 -8.96
N PRO A 92 -5.66 4.61 -10.11
CA PRO A 92 -4.30 4.76 -10.63
C PRO A 92 -3.39 5.63 -9.74
N ALA A 93 -3.98 6.55 -8.96
CA ALA A 93 -3.24 7.36 -7.98
C ALA A 93 -2.50 6.50 -6.93
N TRP A 94 -2.99 5.29 -6.65
CA TRP A 94 -2.34 4.35 -5.73
C TRP A 94 -0.95 3.91 -6.21
N LEU A 95 -0.70 3.85 -7.53
CA LEU A 95 0.60 3.43 -8.07
C LEU A 95 1.73 4.34 -7.59
N SER A 96 1.46 5.63 -7.37
CA SER A 96 2.44 6.56 -6.79
C SER A 96 2.79 6.20 -5.34
N VAL A 97 1.78 5.96 -4.50
CA VAL A 97 1.97 5.50 -3.11
C VAL A 97 2.73 4.18 -3.06
N LEU A 98 2.44 3.26 -3.98
CA LEU A 98 3.14 1.98 -4.07
C LEU A 98 4.59 2.13 -4.53
N ALA A 99 4.89 3.12 -5.39
CA ALA A 99 6.25 3.42 -5.86
C ALA A 99 7.12 4.09 -4.78
N ASP A 100 6.50 4.92 -3.93
CA ASP A 100 7.19 5.61 -2.85
C ASP A 100 7.83 4.64 -1.84
N ALA A 101 7.20 3.51 -1.56
CA ALA A 101 7.68 2.55 -0.56
C ALA A 101 9.02 1.87 -0.93
N PRO A 102 9.18 1.22 -2.12
CA PRO A 102 10.46 0.66 -2.56
C PRO A 102 11.40 1.67 -3.22
N GLY A 103 10.93 2.89 -3.51
CA GLY A 103 11.70 3.85 -4.32
C GLY A 103 11.95 3.36 -5.74
N CYS A 104 11.03 2.56 -6.29
CA CYS A 104 11.12 1.91 -7.60
C CYS A 104 9.89 2.31 -8.42
N GLU A 105 10.07 2.53 -9.73
CA GLU A 105 8.97 2.90 -10.60
C GLU A 105 7.90 1.79 -10.62
N VAL A 106 6.64 2.16 -10.38
CA VAL A 106 5.50 1.24 -10.48
C VAL A 106 4.63 1.66 -11.65
N VAL A 107 4.47 0.77 -12.63
CA VAL A 107 3.71 1.03 -13.86
C VAL A 107 2.56 0.03 -14.03
N PRO A 108 1.45 0.42 -14.67
CA PRO A 108 0.44 -0.54 -15.08
C PRO A 108 0.96 -1.42 -16.24
N PRO A 109 0.36 -2.61 -16.49
CA PRO A 109 0.85 -3.57 -17.48
C PRO A 109 0.69 -3.12 -18.95
N TRP A 110 0.00 -2.01 -19.21
CA TRP A 110 -0.20 -1.45 -20.54
C TRP A 110 0.70 -0.24 -20.83
N ARG A 111 1.72 0.00 -20.00
CA ARG A 111 2.74 1.04 -20.19
C ARG A 111 4.15 0.48 -20.33
#